data_AF-A0A6P7TP81-F1
#
_entry.id   AF-A0A6P7TP81-F1
#
_cell.length_a   1.000
_cell.length_b   1.000
_cell.length_c   1.000
_cell.angle_alpha   90.00
_cell.angle_beta   90.00
_cell.angle_gamma   90.00
#
_symmetry.space_group_name_H-M   'P 1'
#
loop_
_entity.id
_entity.type
_entity.pdbx_description
1 polymer ?
#
loop_
_entity_poly.entity_id
_entity_poly.type
_entity_poly.pdbx_seq_one_letter_code
_entity_poly.pdbx_strand_id
1 'polypeptide(L)'
;MLKQVEVEKLHKYDLLAGKLSQIHGAKVTIIPIVLTWDGIVSKFYKSYMERLKLDASTRSYIQSLTIKKTLEAMLVEHKHGVEIEKHEEQVSRATNHLLKLARETTDPSDLPEDVSHMSYEVIRN
;
A
#
# COMPACT_ATOMS: atom_id res chain seq x y z
N MET A 1 -12.11 2.81 -3.99
CA MET A 1 -11.12 3.67 -3.32
C MET A 1 -10.73 4.89 -4.15
N LEU A 2 -9.97 4.78 -5.26
CA LEU A 2 -9.53 5.95 -6.03
C LEU A 2 -10.65 6.86 -6.56
N LYS A 3 -11.72 6.29 -7.14
CA LYS A 3 -12.89 7.07 -7.60
C LYS A 3 -13.57 7.86 -6.47
N GLN A 4 -13.62 7.30 -5.27
CA GLN A 4 -14.21 7.97 -4.12
C GLN A 4 -13.34 9.15 -3.69
N VAL A 5 -12.02 8.95 -3.63
CA VAL A 5 -11.05 10.03 -3.35
C VAL A 5 -11.15 11.16 -4.38
N GLU A 6 -11.38 10.84 -5.65
CA GLU A 6 -11.58 11.85 -6.69
C GLU A 6 -12.83 12.70 -6.46
N VAL A 7 -13.96 12.06 -6.17
CA VAL A 7 -15.23 12.75 -5.90
C VAL A 7 -15.12 13.61 -4.64
N GLU A 8 -14.56 13.04 -3.56
CA GLU A 8 -14.38 13.76 -2.31
C GLU A 8 -13.45 14.97 -2.47
N LYS A 9 -12.33 14.81 -3.21
CA LYS A 9 -11.42 15.93 -3.47
C LYS A 9 -12.07 16.99 -4.33
N LEU A 10 -12.77 16.61 -5.40
CA LEU A 10 -13.47 17.56 -6.28
C LEU A 10 -14.44 18.41 -5.47
N HIS A 11 -15.31 17.77 -4.68
CA HIS A 11 -16.31 18.46 -3.87
C HIS A 11 -15.68 19.41 -2.84
N LYS A 12 -14.57 19.00 -2.20
CA LYS A 12 -13.85 19.86 -1.24
C LYS A 12 -13.32 21.16 -1.87
N TYR A 13 -12.92 21.13 -3.14
CA TYR A 13 -12.34 22.31 -3.81
C TYR A 13 -13.35 23.11 -4.65
N ASP A 14 -14.57 22.61 -4.88
CA ASP A 14 -15.61 23.31 -5.65
C ASP A 14 -15.96 24.68 -5.05
N LEU A 15 -16.09 24.77 -3.73
CA LEU A 15 -16.39 26.04 -3.06
C LEU A 15 -15.26 27.06 -3.25
N LEU A 16 -14.00 26.61 -3.19
CA LEU A 16 -12.85 27.48 -3.43
C LEU A 16 -12.81 27.94 -4.89
N ALA A 17 -13.09 27.05 -5.83
CA ALA A 17 -13.14 27.40 -7.25
C ALA A 17 -14.23 28.43 -7.54
N GLY A 18 -15.41 28.29 -6.91
CA GLY A 18 -16.49 29.27 -7.00
C GLY A 18 -16.07 30.65 -6.47
N LYS A 19 -15.44 30.71 -5.29
CA LYS A 19 -14.95 31.98 -4.72
C LYS A 19 -13.86 32.63 -5.58
N LEU A 20 -12.89 31.85 -6.06
CA LEU A 20 -11.82 32.35 -6.93
C LEU A 20 -12.37 32.88 -8.26
N SER A 21 -13.36 32.19 -8.83
CA SER A 21 -14.05 32.64 -10.04
C SER A 21 -14.75 33.98 -9.82
N GLN A 22 -15.42 34.17 -8.67
CA GLN A 22 -16.09 35.42 -8.32
C GLN A 22 -15.11 36.59 -8.10
N ILE A 23 -14.00 36.36 -7.39
CA ILE A 23 -13.02 37.41 -7.07
C ILE A 23 -12.27 37.87 -8.32
N HIS A 24 -11.87 36.93 -9.18
CA HIS A 24 -10.99 37.22 -10.31
C HIS A 24 -11.71 37.30 -11.66
N GLY A 25 -13.01 37.00 -11.71
CA GLY A 25 -13.78 36.92 -12.96
C GLY A 25 -13.23 35.88 -13.94
N ALA A 26 -12.53 34.85 -13.44
CA ALA A 26 -11.76 33.90 -14.25
C ALA A 26 -12.34 32.48 -14.16
N LYS A 27 -12.25 31.73 -15.26
CA LYS A 27 -12.65 30.32 -15.28
C LYS A 27 -11.68 29.47 -14.47
N VAL A 28 -12.13 28.95 -13.34
CA VAL A 28 -11.36 28.03 -12.50
C VAL A 28 -11.70 26.58 -12.89
N THR A 29 -10.66 25.75 -13.05
CA THR A 29 -10.81 24.31 -13.31
C THR A 29 -10.09 23.52 -12.24
N ILE A 30 -10.77 22.55 -11.62
CA ILE A 30 -10.18 21.66 -10.61
C ILE A 30 -9.63 20.41 -11.29
N ILE A 31 -8.41 20.04 -10.94
CA ILE A 31 -7.72 18.84 -11.44
C ILE A 31 -7.20 18.06 -10.22
N PRO A 32 -7.88 16.98 -9.79
CA PRO A 32 -7.41 16.20 -8.64
C PRO A 32 -6.25 15.29 -9.05
N ILE A 33 -5.15 15.33 -8.32
CA ILE A 33 -4.01 14.42 -8.53
C ILE A 33 -3.81 13.58 -7.27
N VAL A 34 -3.60 12.28 -7.48
CA VAL A 34 -3.29 11.31 -6.41
C VAL A 34 -1.86 10.81 -6.63
N LEU A 35 -0.94 11.19 -5.74
CA LEU A 35 0.47 10.82 -5.78
C LEU A 35 0.74 9.57 -4.94
N THR A 36 0.05 8.49 -5.28
CA THR A 36 0.32 7.15 -4.75
C THR A 36 0.65 6.22 -5.92
N TRP A 37 1.23 5.06 -5.64
CA TRP A 37 1.48 4.06 -6.69
C TRP A 37 0.20 3.75 -7.50
N ASP A 38 -0.88 3.37 -6.81
CA ASP A 38 -2.19 3.10 -7.43
C ASP A 38 -2.75 4.32 -8.18
N GLY A 39 -2.54 5.52 -7.64
CA GLY A 39 -2.98 6.77 -8.25
C GLY A 39 -2.26 7.03 -9.58
N ILE A 40 -0.94 6.86 -9.62
CA ILE A 40 -0.08 7.14 -10.77
C ILE A 40 -0.28 6.15 -11.92
N VAL A 41 -0.49 4.87 -11.61
CA VAL A 41 -0.76 3.85 -12.64
C VAL A 41 -2.20 3.89 -13.16
N SER A 42 -3.06 4.72 -12.57
CA SER A 42 -4.47 4.84 -12.97
C SER A 42 -4.65 5.58 -14.30
N LYS A 43 -5.75 5.26 -14.99
CA LYS A 43 -6.20 6.01 -16.19
C LYS A 43 -6.48 7.49 -15.91
N PHE A 44 -6.81 7.83 -14.66
CA PHE A 44 -7.16 9.19 -14.27
C PHE A 44 -5.92 10.08 -14.23
N TYR A 45 -4.81 9.59 -13.68
CA TYR A 45 -3.53 10.32 -13.66
C TYR A 45 -3.11 10.75 -15.07
N LYS A 46 -3.13 9.82 -16.04
CA LYS A 46 -2.83 10.14 -17.44
C LYS A 46 -3.71 11.26 -17.99
N SER A 47 -5.03 11.16 -17.81
CA SER A 47 -5.98 12.18 -18.25
C SER A 47 -5.72 13.55 -17.61
N TYR A 48 -5.38 13.59 -16.32
CA TYR A 48 -5.07 14.84 -15.63
C TYR A 48 -3.76 15.47 -16.07
N MET A 49 -2.72 14.67 -16.30
CA MET A 49 -1.45 15.18 -16.83
C MET A 49 -1.60 15.74 -18.25
N GLU A 50 -2.45 15.13 -19.09
CA GLU A 50 -2.81 15.64 -20.42
C GLU A 50 -3.55 16.98 -20.33
N ARG A 51 -4.51 17.12 -19.39
CA ARG A 51 -5.22 18.39 -19.15
C ARG A 51 -4.28 19.50 -18.65
N LEU A 52 -3.28 19.14 -17.86
CA LEU A 52 -2.23 20.06 -17.41
C LEU A 52 -1.16 20.33 -18.47
N LYS A 53 -1.18 19.59 -19.59
CA LYS A 53 -0.18 19.68 -20.66
C LYS A 53 1.25 19.50 -20.16
N LEU A 54 1.45 18.63 -19.16
CA LEU A 54 2.79 18.34 -18.67
C LEU A 54 3.58 17.54 -19.71
N ASP A 55 4.84 17.91 -19.89
CA ASP A 55 5.76 17.18 -20.73
C ASP A 55 6.15 15.82 -20.11
N ALA A 56 6.79 14.97 -20.90
CA ALA A 56 7.18 13.63 -20.45
C ALA A 56 8.18 13.67 -19.29
N SER A 57 9.12 14.60 -19.28
CA SER A 57 10.16 14.70 -18.24
C SER A 57 9.53 15.04 -16.88
N THR A 58 8.64 16.03 -16.85
CA THR A 58 7.92 16.41 -15.63
C THR A 58 7.09 15.25 -15.08
N ARG A 59 6.39 14.52 -15.96
CA ARG A 59 5.61 13.34 -15.54
C ARG A 59 6.51 12.24 -14.97
N SER A 60 7.64 11.95 -15.62
CA SER A 60 8.61 10.96 -15.15
C SER A 60 9.25 11.35 -13.83
N TYR A 61 9.49 12.65 -13.58
CA TYR A 61 9.97 13.14 -12.30
C TYR A 61 8.97 12.91 -11.16
N ILE A 62 7.69 13.22 -11.38
CA ILE A 62 6.63 12.96 -10.40
C ILE A 62 6.53 11.46 -10.09
N GLN A 63 6.61 10.62 -11.14
CA GLN A 63 6.61 9.17 -11.00
C GLN A 63 7.81 8.67 -10.20
N SER A 64 9.03 9.09 -10.54
CA SER A 64 10.25 8.65 -9.85
C SER A 64 10.26 9.09 -8.38
N LEU A 65 9.79 10.30 -8.10
CA LEU A 65 9.67 10.80 -6.73
C LEU A 65 8.68 9.98 -5.90
N THR A 66 7.55 9.59 -6.49
CA THR A 66 6.54 8.80 -5.78
C THR A 66 7.04 7.40 -5.50
N ILE A 67 7.70 6.75 -6.47
CA ILE A 67 8.36 5.44 -6.27
C ILE A 67 9.44 5.54 -5.20
N LYS A 68 10.29 6.58 -5.24
CA LYS A 68 11.31 6.82 -4.22
C LYS A 68 10.71 6.94 -2.83
N LYS A 69 9.64 7.71 -2.66
CA LYS A 69 8.95 7.87 -1.37
C LYS A 69 8.35 6.57 -0.86
N THR A 70 7.75 5.78 -1.75
CA THR A 70 7.26 4.45 -1.41
C THR A 70 8.39 3.52 -0.95
N LEU A 71 9.52 3.50 -1.67
CA LEU A 71 10.69 2.70 -1.29
C LEU A 71 11.30 3.16 0.04
N GLU A 72 11.40 4.47 0.28
CA GLU A 72 11.85 5.02 1.56
C GLU A 72 10.95 4.57 2.72
N ALA A 73 9.62 4.58 2.52
CA ALA A 73 8.66 4.10 3.52
C ALA A 73 8.83 2.60 3.80
N MET A 74 8.90 1.78 2.75
CA MET A 74 9.14 0.33 2.88
C MET A 74 10.47 0.02 3.59
N LEU A 75 11.52 0.77 3.29
CA LEU A 75 12.83 0.59 3.93
C LEU A 75 12.78 0.98 5.41
N VAL A 76 12.05 2.05 5.75
CA VAL A 76 11.83 2.46 7.14
C VAL A 76 11.05 1.37 7.88
N GLU A 77 9.96 0.87 7.32
CA GLU A 77 9.16 -0.22 7.89
C GLU A 77 10.01 -1.47 8.11
N HIS A 78 10.80 -1.87 7.12
CA HIS A 78 11.74 -2.99 7.21
C HIS A 78 12.79 -2.78 8.32
N LYS A 79 13.38 -1.58 8.42
CA LYS A 79 14.40 -1.27 9.44
C LYS A 79 13.84 -1.20 10.86
N HIS A 80 12.56 -0.88 11.02
CA HIS A 80 11.92 -0.79 12.34
C HIS A 80 11.28 -2.11 12.77
N GLY A 81 11.25 -3.15 11.94
CA GLY A 81 10.85 -4.52 12.30
C GLY A 81 9.40 -4.72 12.75
N VAL A 82 8.61 -3.64 12.90
CA VAL A 82 7.40 -3.67 13.73
C VAL A 82 6.26 -4.54 13.18
N GLU A 83 6.14 -4.70 11.86
CA GLU A 83 5.10 -5.55 11.26
C GLU A 83 5.58 -6.95 10.87
N ILE A 84 6.80 -7.08 10.35
CA ILE A 84 7.33 -8.37 9.88
C ILE A 84 7.56 -9.30 11.08
N GLU A 85 8.20 -8.83 12.15
CA GLU A 85 8.43 -9.64 13.34
C GLU A 85 7.11 -10.07 14.00
N LYS A 86 6.14 -9.16 14.12
CA LYS A 86 4.82 -9.48 14.70
C LYS A 86 4.04 -10.47 13.86
N HIS A 87 4.16 -10.40 12.53
CA HIS A 87 3.48 -11.32 11.63
C HIS A 87 4.17 -12.69 11.63
N GLU A 88 5.49 -12.74 11.56
CA GLU A 88 6.29 -13.97 11.65
C GLU A 88 6.07 -14.70 12.98
N GLU A 89 6.00 -13.96 14.08
CA GLU A 89 5.76 -14.52 15.42
C GLU A 89 4.30 -14.99 15.60
N GLN A 90 3.34 -14.35 14.93
CA GLN A 90 1.95 -14.85 14.87
C GLN A 90 1.83 -16.11 14.02
N VAL A 91 2.47 -16.15 12.85
CA VAL A 91 2.49 -17.31 11.96
C VAL A 91 3.20 -18.49 12.64
N SER A 92 4.36 -18.28 13.26
CA SER A 92 5.06 -19.32 14.02
C SER A 92 4.18 -19.87 15.16
N ARG A 93 3.50 -19.01 15.92
CA ARG A 93 2.55 -19.45 16.97
C ARG A 93 1.40 -20.28 16.42
N ALA A 94 0.75 -19.83 15.34
CA ALA A 94 -0.37 -20.54 14.74
C ALA A 94 0.06 -21.91 14.19
N THR A 95 1.19 -21.97 13.48
CA THR A 95 1.75 -23.22 12.93
C THR A 95 2.12 -24.21 14.03
N ASN A 96 2.79 -23.75 15.09
CA ASN A 96 3.13 -24.61 16.23
C ASN A 96 1.89 -25.11 16.99
N HIS A 97 0.82 -24.31 17.06
CA HIS A 97 -0.44 -24.73 17.65
C HIS A 97 -1.12 -25.83 16.80
N LEU A 98 -1.16 -25.67 15.48
CA LEU A 98 -1.69 -26.68 14.56
C LEU A 98 -0.90 -27.98 14.61
N LEU A 99 0.44 -27.90 14.69
CA LEU A 99 1.30 -29.08 14.85
C LEU A 99 1.01 -29.81 16.17
N LYS A 100 0.73 -29.08 17.25
CA LYS A 100 0.35 -29.67 18.54
C LYS A 100 -1.01 -30.38 18.44
N LEU A 101 -2.01 -29.74 17.84
CA LEU A 101 -3.33 -30.35 17.64
C LEU A 101 -3.25 -31.60 16.76
N ALA A 102 -2.47 -31.55 15.67
CA ALA A 102 -2.24 -32.72 14.82
C ALA A 102 -1.68 -33.90 15.63
N ARG A 103 -0.67 -33.66 16.49
CA ARG A 103 -0.09 -34.67 17.39
C ARG A 103 -1.10 -35.27 18.38
N GLU A 104 -2.08 -34.49 18.84
CA GLU A 104 -3.12 -34.96 19.77
C GLU A 104 -4.23 -35.76 19.06
N THR A 105 -4.42 -35.54 17.75
CA THR A 105 -5.47 -36.20 16.95
C THR A 105 -5.01 -37.40 16.13
N THR A 106 -3.70 -37.60 15.96
CA THR A 106 -3.12 -38.71 15.18
C THR A 106 -2.79 -39.89 16.08
N ASP A 107 -3.20 -41.11 15.68
CA ASP A 107 -2.89 -42.36 16.38
C ASP A 107 -1.36 -42.61 16.33
N PRO A 108 -0.67 -43.01 17.42
CA PRO A 108 0.80 -43.09 17.46
C PRO A 108 1.43 -44.02 16.40
N SER A 109 0.65 -44.91 15.78
CA SER A 109 1.09 -45.79 14.69
C SER A 109 1.29 -45.08 13.35
N ASP A 110 0.62 -43.93 13.15
CA ASP A 110 0.59 -43.22 11.87
C ASP A 110 1.54 -42.02 11.83
N LEU A 111 2.25 -41.76 12.94
CA LEU A 111 3.25 -40.69 13.02
C LEU A 111 4.60 -41.19 12.47
N PRO A 112 5.19 -40.51 11.47
CA PRO A 112 6.56 -40.83 11.04
C PRO A 112 7.56 -40.59 12.17
N GLU A 113 8.53 -41.49 12.39
CA GLU A 113 9.49 -41.45 13.52
C GLU A 113 10.30 -40.14 13.62
N ASP A 114 10.39 -39.39 12.51
CA ASP A 114 11.14 -38.14 12.32
C ASP A 114 10.47 -36.90 12.97
N VAL A 115 9.14 -36.85 13.07
CA VAL A 115 8.43 -35.59 13.39
C VAL A 115 8.46 -35.17 14.88
N SER A 116 9.07 -35.99 15.73
CA SER A 116 9.25 -35.72 17.17
C SER A 116 10.02 -34.42 17.43
N HIS A 117 10.95 -34.05 16.54
CA HIS A 117 11.81 -32.87 16.67
C HIS A 117 11.36 -31.65 15.84
N MET A 118 10.23 -31.75 15.13
CA MET A 118 9.74 -30.67 14.28
C MET A 118 9.14 -29.54 15.11
N SER A 119 9.86 -28.43 15.23
CA SER A 119 9.38 -27.13 15.72
C SER A 119 9.66 -26.07 14.67
N TYR A 120 8.66 -25.22 14.38
CA TYR A 120 8.86 -24.13 13.42
C TYR A 120 9.44 -22.91 14.13
N GLU A 121 10.73 -22.65 13.92
CA GLU A 121 11.41 -21.44 14.38
C GLU A 121 11.68 -20.47 13.23
N VAL A 122 11.50 -19.17 13.50
CA VAL A 122 11.81 -18.10 12.54
C VAL A 122 13.34 -17.92 12.53
N ILE A 123 13.98 -18.25 11.41
CA ILE A 123 15.43 -18.06 11.24
C ILE A 123 15.71 -16.56 11.14
N ARG A 124 16.33 -15.99 12.17
CA ARG A 124 16.83 -14.60 12.16
C ARG A 124 18.22 -14.56 11.51
N ASN A 125 18.38 -13.72 10.50
CA ASN A 125 19.61 -13.52 9.74
C ASN A 125 20.40 -12.31 10.25
#